data_AF-A0A9P5UNN5-F1
#
_entry.id   AF-A0A9P5UNN5-F1
#
_cell.length_a   1.000
_cell.length_b   1.000
_cell.length_c   1.000
_cell.angle_alpha   90.00
_cell.angle_beta   90.00
_cell.angle_gamma   90.00
#
_symmetry.space_group_name_H-M   'P 1'
#
loop_
_entity.id
_entity.type
_entity.pdbx_description
1 polymer ?
#
loop_
_entity_poly.entity_id
_entity_poly.type
_entity_poly.pdbx_seq_one_letter_code
_entity_poly.pdbx_strand_id
1 'polypeptide(L)'
;MKTVPDLPKFPNLEMLSRGATSATLVFTFLNEFERCLQNATGSQEVFDLLSYIYLKNAIIDLDVLRSFESLMAPIKESHAWSWETCRSKFLQAVDQESALGDAVQRLYSISPREQEDYRAFVSRIRDLLQQVLPGDNHVNLIFRIVTAISNEGRAKVISHYGNIEKVPSLESLLGFLESQVNSPYGVRSSGYRPSTLIKDAVRQKYQVSIQS
;
A
#
# COMPACT_ATOMS: atom_id res chain seq x y z
N MET A 1 -0.24 28.99 34.49
CA MET A 1 -0.53 28.28 33.22
C MET A 1 -1.68 27.33 33.49
N LYS A 2 -2.87 27.61 32.94
CA LYS A 2 -4.01 26.68 33.05
C LYS A 2 -3.66 25.44 32.22
N THR A 3 -3.74 24.28 32.83
CA THR A 3 -3.54 22.97 32.21
C THR A 3 -4.46 22.83 31.00
N VAL A 4 -3.89 22.45 29.86
CA VAL A 4 -4.67 22.01 28.69
C VAL A 4 -5.62 20.90 29.18
N PRO A 5 -6.93 20.97 28.90
CA PRO A 5 -7.86 19.93 29.33
C PRO A 5 -7.39 18.58 28.81
N ASP A 6 -7.50 17.56 29.65
CA ASP A 6 -7.19 16.17 29.30
C ASP A 6 -7.79 15.85 27.93
N LEU A 7 -6.99 15.17 27.11
CA LEU A 7 -7.40 14.78 25.76
C LEU A 7 -8.74 14.06 25.81
N PRO A 8 -9.70 14.38 24.92
CA PRO A 8 -10.88 13.56 24.80
C PRO A 8 -10.42 12.12 24.53
N LYS A 9 -10.88 11.19 25.37
CA LYS A 9 -10.61 9.76 25.17
C LYS A 9 -11.27 9.35 23.86
N PHE A 10 -10.47 9.17 22.82
CA PHE A 10 -10.97 8.70 21.54
C PHE A 10 -11.52 7.27 21.72
N PRO A 11 -12.68 6.95 21.11
CA PRO A 11 -13.27 5.63 21.23
C PRO A 11 -12.31 4.57 20.70
N ASN A 12 -12.21 3.44 21.41
CA ASN A 12 -11.46 2.29 20.93
C ASN A 12 -12.18 1.73 19.68
N LEU A 13 -11.61 1.98 18.50
CA LEU A 13 -12.16 1.54 17.20
C LEU A 13 -12.29 0.01 17.10
N GLU A 14 -11.64 -0.75 17.99
CA GLU A 14 -11.82 -2.19 18.12
C GLU A 14 -13.25 -2.57 18.52
N MET A 15 -13.99 -1.71 19.23
CA MET A 15 -15.38 -1.97 19.62
C MET A 15 -16.37 -1.82 18.45
N LEU A 16 -15.95 -1.20 17.34
CA LEU A 16 -16.76 -0.96 16.13
C LEU A 16 -16.50 -2.00 15.01
N SER A 17 -15.64 -2.99 15.27
CA SER A 17 -14.96 -3.81 14.27
C SER A 17 -15.75 -4.98 13.66
N ARG A 18 -16.99 -5.26 14.08
CA ARG A 18 -17.75 -6.39 13.51
C ARG A 18 -18.42 -6.00 12.19
N GLY A 19 -17.74 -6.29 11.08
CA GLY A 19 -18.29 -6.21 9.72
C GLY A 19 -18.12 -4.85 9.02
N ALA A 20 -17.47 -3.87 9.66
CA ALA A 20 -17.15 -2.58 9.06
C ALA A 20 -15.99 -2.71 8.07
N THR A 21 -16.10 -2.03 6.92
CA THR A 21 -14.98 -1.91 5.97
C THR A 21 -13.93 -0.93 6.51
N SER A 22 -12.69 -1.00 6.02
CA SER A 22 -11.64 -0.04 6.41
C SER A 22 -12.07 1.42 6.18
N ALA A 23 -12.77 1.69 5.09
CA ALA A 23 -13.33 3.02 4.81
C ALA A 23 -14.37 3.45 5.86
N THR A 24 -15.28 2.54 6.24
CA THR A 24 -16.27 2.81 7.29
C THR A 24 -15.60 3.16 8.62
N LEU A 25 -14.55 2.43 9.01
CA LEU A 25 -13.81 2.69 10.25
C LEU A 25 -13.10 4.06 10.22
N VAL A 26 -12.50 4.42 9.08
CA VAL A 26 -11.85 5.73 8.89
C VAL A 26 -12.86 6.87 8.98
N PHE A 27 -14.02 6.76 8.33
CA PHE A 27 -15.07 7.77 8.42
C PHE A 27 -15.66 7.87 9.83
N THR A 28 -15.91 6.74 10.50
CA THR A 28 -16.40 6.75 11.89
C THR A 28 -15.38 7.39 12.82
N PHE A 29 -14.08 7.08 12.66
CA PHE A 29 -13.02 7.73 13.42
C PHE A 29 -13.02 9.24 13.22
N LEU A 30 -13.06 9.73 11.97
CA LEU A 30 -13.03 11.17 11.67
C LEU A 30 -14.25 11.90 12.24
N ASN A 31 -15.44 11.31 12.14
CA ASN A 31 -16.66 11.90 12.67
C ASN A 31 -16.64 11.96 14.21
N GLU A 32 -16.16 10.90 14.87
CA GLU A 32 -16.01 10.89 16.32
C GLU A 32 -14.91 11.85 16.79
N PHE A 33 -13.80 11.93 16.05
CA PHE A 33 -12.72 12.88 16.31
C PHE A 33 -13.22 14.32 16.26
N GLU A 34 -13.92 14.68 15.18
CA GLU A 34 -14.50 16.02 15.00
C GLU A 34 -15.45 16.35 16.15
N ARG A 35 -16.40 15.45 16.43
CA ARG A 35 -17.39 15.61 17.50
C ARG A 35 -16.72 15.81 18.86
N CYS A 36 -15.74 14.98 19.21
CA CYS A 36 -15.04 15.05 20.49
C CYS A 36 -14.21 16.32 20.63
N LEU A 37 -13.48 16.71 19.60
CA LEU A 37 -12.60 17.86 19.66
C LEU A 37 -13.37 19.18 19.59
N GLN A 38 -14.42 19.30 18.78
CA GLN A 38 -15.31 20.49 18.77
C GLN A 38 -15.96 20.72 20.14
N ASN A 39 -16.44 19.65 20.79
CA ASN A 39 -17.03 19.73 22.13
C ASN A 39 -16.00 20.17 23.19
N ALA A 40 -14.72 19.86 23.00
CA ALA A 40 -13.65 20.20 23.94
C ALA A 40 -13.10 21.62 23.74
N THR A 41 -13.05 22.13 22.51
CA THR A 41 -12.43 23.43 22.21
C THR A 41 -13.39 24.61 22.35
N GLY A 42 -14.69 24.43 22.08
CA GLY A 42 -15.71 25.48 22.19
C GLY A 42 -15.51 26.69 21.26
N SER A 43 -14.48 26.68 20.41
CA SER A 43 -14.15 27.70 19.41
C SER A 43 -13.60 27.03 18.15
N GLN A 44 -14.07 27.50 17.00
CA GLN A 44 -13.66 26.99 15.67
C GLN A 44 -12.17 27.24 15.41
N GLU A 45 -11.64 28.41 15.77
CA GLU A 45 -10.22 28.74 15.58
C GLU A 45 -9.30 27.83 16.39
N VAL A 46 -9.69 27.53 17.63
CA VAL A 46 -8.95 26.62 18.52
C VAL A 46 -9.07 25.18 18.03
N PHE A 47 -10.25 24.81 17.52
CA PHE A 47 -10.48 23.50 16.89
C PHE A 47 -9.56 23.30 15.68
N ASP A 48 -9.54 24.24 14.74
CA ASP A 48 -8.74 24.15 13.52
C ASP A 48 -7.24 24.04 13.83
N LEU A 49 -6.74 24.84 14.79
CA LEU A 49 -5.35 24.79 15.23
C LEU A 49 -4.96 23.44 15.83
N LEU A 50 -5.82 22.89 16.70
CA LEU A 50 -5.54 21.65 17.43
C LEU A 50 -5.79 20.39 16.59
N SER A 51 -6.67 20.48 15.58
CA SER A 51 -7.08 19.35 14.76
C SER A 51 -5.90 18.67 14.06
N TYR A 52 -4.94 19.44 13.54
CA TYR A 52 -3.73 18.91 12.91
C TYR A 52 -2.89 18.09 13.90
N ILE A 53 -2.61 18.66 15.09
CA ILE A 53 -1.76 18.04 16.10
C ILE A 53 -2.37 16.74 16.59
N TYR A 54 -3.67 16.77 16.90
CA TYR A 54 -4.37 15.59 17.39
C TYR A 54 -4.55 14.52 16.32
N LEU A 55 -4.89 14.91 15.09
CA LEU A 55 -5.04 13.96 14.00
C LEU A 55 -3.71 13.27 13.72
N LYS A 56 -2.60 14.03 13.62
CA LYS A 56 -1.25 13.46 13.47
C LYS A 56 -0.94 12.43 14.55
N ASN A 57 -1.19 12.75 15.81
CA ASN A 57 -0.88 11.87 16.94
C ASN A 57 -1.80 10.63 17.00
N ALA A 58 -2.96 10.67 16.35
CA ALA A 58 -3.86 9.53 16.26
C ALA A 58 -3.48 8.54 15.15
N ILE A 59 -2.59 8.90 14.22
CA ILE A 59 -2.13 8.00 13.15
C ILE A 59 -1.07 7.05 13.71
N ILE A 60 -1.44 5.77 13.82
CA ILE A 60 -0.55 4.71 14.32
C ILE A 60 0.31 4.13 13.17
N ASP A 61 -0.25 4.06 11.96
CA ASP A 61 0.45 3.55 10.78
C ASP A 61 1.52 4.55 10.32
N LEU A 62 2.79 4.13 10.36
CA LEU A 62 3.93 5.01 10.07
C LEU A 62 4.00 5.43 8.60
N ASP A 63 3.49 4.61 7.67
CA ASP A 63 3.50 4.93 6.24
C ASP A 63 2.40 5.95 5.95
N VAL A 64 1.20 5.75 6.49
CA VAL A 64 0.10 6.74 6.43
C VAL A 64 0.53 8.05 7.09
N LEU A 65 1.22 8.00 8.24
CA LEU A 65 1.73 9.18 8.92
C LEU A 65 2.74 9.94 8.05
N ARG A 66 3.71 9.23 7.45
CA ARG A 66 4.70 9.85 6.57
C ARG A 66 4.06 10.52 5.36
N SER A 67 3.11 9.85 4.71
CA SER A 67 2.37 10.38 3.57
C SER A 67 1.52 11.59 3.96
N PHE A 68 0.83 11.52 5.11
CA PHE A 68 0.07 12.64 5.66
C PHE A 68 0.96 13.87 5.96
N GLU A 69 2.12 13.67 6.60
CA GLU A 69 3.04 14.76 6.91
C GLU A 69 3.63 15.41 5.67
N SER A 70 3.94 14.61 4.63
CA SER A 70 4.39 15.10 3.33
C SER A 70 3.32 15.96 2.64
N LEU A 71 2.06 15.50 2.63
CA LEU A 71 0.92 16.25 2.07
C LEU A 71 0.61 17.54 2.83
N MET A 72 0.87 17.55 4.14
CA MET A 72 0.67 18.72 4.99
C MET A 72 1.85 19.71 4.96
N ALA A 73 3.06 19.30 4.57
CA ALA A 73 4.25 20.13 4.63
C ALA A 73 4.09 21.51 3.91
N PRO A 74 3.55 21.60 2.69
CA PRO A 74 3.36 22.89 2.01
C PRO A 74 2.30 23.79 2.67
N ILE A 75 1.39 23.20 3.44
CA ILE A 75 0.26 23.89 4.09
C ILE A 75 0.65 24.39 5.48
N LYS A 76 1.59 23.69 6.13
CA LYS A 76 2.19 24.13 7.41
C LYS A 76 2.84 25.50 7.27
N GLU A 77 3.56 25.70 6.18
CA GLU A 77 4.32 26.93 5.90
C GLU A 77 3.43 28.15 5.67
N SER A 78 2.18 27.96 5.22
CA SER A 78 1.24 29.05 4.94
C SER A 78 0.30 29.39 6.10
N HIS A 79 0.37 28.64 7.22
CA HIS A 79 -0.51 28.79 8.40
C HIS A 79 -2.03 28.77 8.11
N ALA A 80 -2.44 28.35 6.91
CA ALA A 80 -3.84 28.27 6.49
C ALA A 80 -4.47 26.93 6.90
N TRP A 81 -4.41 26.58 8.18
CA TRP A 81 -4.85 25.27 8.66
C TRP A 81 -6.35 25.31 8.95
N SER A 82 -7.07 24.32 8.43
CA SER A 82 -8.44 24.03 8.81
C SER A 82 -8.62 22.54 9.01
N TRP A 83 -9.63 22.16 9.80
CA TRP A 83 -10.02 20.78 9.95
C TRP A 83 -10.32 20.11 8.61
N GLU A 84 -11.04 20.81 7.72
CA GLU A 84 -11.36 20.31 6.38
C GLU A 84 -10.10 19.95 5.58
N THR A 85 -9.08 20.81 5.67
CA THR A 85 -7.80 20.57 5.02
C THR A 85 -7.08 19.37 5.63
N CYS A 86 -7.01 19.29 6.97
CA CYS A 86 -6.38 18.15 7.66
C CYS A 86 -7.08 16.83 7.34
N ARG A 87 -8.43 16.82 7.40
CA ARG A 87 -9.26 15.67 7.07
C ARG A 87 -9.06 15.22 5.62
N SER A 88 -9.06 16.16 4.67
CA SER A 88 -8.84 15.89 3.25
C SER A 88 -7.45 15.28 3.01
N LYS A 89 -6.40 15.85 3.61
CA LYS A 89 -5.03 15.32 3.45
C LYS A 89 -4.84 13.97 4.12
N PHE A 90 -5.49 13.71 5.24
CA PHE A 90 -5.46 12.40 5.88
C PHE A 90 -6.15 11.33 5.03
N LEU A 91 -7.35 11.61 4.50
CA LEU A 91 -8.03 10.68 3.58
C LEU A 91 -7.17 10.42 2.33
N GLN A 92 -6.55 11.46 1.78
CA GLN A 92 -5.62 11.31 0.66
C GLN A 92 -4.43 10.41 1.00
N ALA A 93 -3.86 10.52 2.21
CA ALA A 93 -2.78 9.65 2.65
C ALA A 93 -3.23 8.19 2.79
N VAL A 94 -4.40 7.95 3.38
CA VAL A 94 -4.98 6.60 3.51
C VAL A 94 -5.22 5.98 2.14
N ASP A 95 -5.78 6.74 1.19
CA ASP A 95 -6.02 6.27 -0.17
C ASP A 95 -4.72 5.96 -0.92
N GLN A 96 -3.68 6.80 -0.75
CA GLN A 96 -2.36 6.57 -1.34
C GLN A 96 -1.74 5.25 -0.83
N GLU A 97 -1.73 5.03 0.48
CA GLU A 97 -1.17 3.80 1.06
C GLU A 97 -2.00 2.56 0.71
N SER A 98 -3.33 2.68 0.65
CA SER A 98 -4.19 1.58 0.19
C SER A 98 -3.93 1.22 -1.27
N ALA A 99 -3.81 2.22 -2.15
CA ALA A 99 -3.49 2.00 -3.55
C ALA A 99 -2.09 1.40 -3.76
N LEU A 100 -1.11 1.85 -2.96
CA LEU A 100 0.23 1.29 -2.92
C LEU A 100 0.20 -0.19 -2.51
N GLY A 101 -0.53 -0.53 -1.44
CA GLY A 101 -0.71 -1.90 -0.97
C GLY A 101 -1.35 -2.80 -2.04
N ASP A 102 -2.37 -2.29 -2.73
CA ASP A 102 -3.03 -2.99 -3.85
C ASP A 102 -2.07 -3.21 -5.02
N ALA A 103 -1.26 -2.21 -5.37
CA ALA A 103 -0.26 -2.31 -6.43
C ALA A 103 0.79 -3.36 -6.09
N VAL A 104 1.31 -3.36 -4.85
CA VAL A 104 2.23 -4.39 -4.34
C VAL A 104 1.60 -5.77 -4.42
N GLN A 105 0.36 -5.94 -3.96
CA GLN A 105 -0.32 -7.23 -3.99
C GLN A 105 -0.53 -7.72 -5.44
N ARG A 106 -0.90 -6.83 -6.36
CA ARG A 106 -1.02 -7.15 -7.80
C ARG A 106 0.32 -7.55 -8.40
N LEU A 107 1.40 -6.85 -8.03
CA LEU A 107 2.75 -7.14 -8.48
C LEU A 107 3.22 -8.52 -7.99
N TYR A 108 2.98 -8.87 -6.73
CA TYR A 108 3.32 -10.19 -6.17
C TYR A 108 2.37 -11.32 -6.58
N SER A 109 1.21 -11.01 -7.15
CA SER A 109 0.25 -11.99 -7.67
C SER A 109 0.24 -12.08 -9.19
N ILE A 110 1.13 -11.35 -9.86
CA ILE A 110 1.12 -11.21 -11.32
C ILE A 110 1.34 -12.56 -12.02
N SER A 111 0.52 -12.80 -13.04
CA SER A 111 0.64 -13.91 -13.98
C SER A 111 0.26 -13.44 -15.40
N PRO A 112 0.84 -14.05 -16.44
CA PRO A 112 0.42 -13.78 -17.81
C PRO A 112 -1.06 -14.12 -18.03
N ARG A 113 -1.76 -13.36 -18.87
CA ARG A 113 -3.11 -13.68 -19.34
C ARG A 113 -3.05 -14.65 -20.53
N GLU A 114 -4.14 -15.38 -20.81
CA GLU A 114 -4.18 -16.49 -21.78
C GLU A 114 -3.70 -16.15 -23.21
N GLN A 115 -3.80 -14.88 -23.62
CA GLN A 115 -3.39 -14.40 -24.95
C GLN A 115 -2.38 -13.24 -24.86
N GLU A 116 -1.80 -13.02 -23.68
CA GLU A 116 -0.80 -11.98 -23.49
C GLU A 116 0.53 -12.43 -24.09
N ASP A 117 1.21 -11.53 -24.82
CA ASP A 117 2.59 -11.75 -25.25
C ASP A 117 3.58 -11.24 -24.18
N TYR A 118 4.87 -11.54 -24.36
CA TYR A 118 5.90 -11.09 -23.42
C TYR A 118 5.94 -9.57 -23.27
N ARG A 119 5.72 -8.83 -24.35
CA ARG A 119 5.78 -7.37 -24.36
C ARG A 119 4.65 -6.76 -23.54
N ALA A 120 3.41 -7.19 -23.74
CA ALA A 120 2.25 -6.74 -22.99
C ALA A 120 2.36 -7.11 -21.50
N PHE A 121 2.85 -8.32 -21.20
CA PHE A 121 3.09 -8.73 -19.82
C PHE A 121 4.15 -7.87 -19.11
N VAL A 122 5.27 -7.61 -19.77
CA VAL A 122 6.34 -6.74 -19.26
C VAL A 122 5.83 -5.31 -19.07
N SER A 123 5.08 -4.77 -20.04
CA SER A 123 4.46 -3.44 -19.91
C SER A 123 3.62 -3.36 -18.64
N ARG A 124 2.77 -4.35 -18.39
CA ARG A 124 1.90 -4.39 -17.21
C ARG A 124 2.67 -4.50 -15.89
N ILE A 125 3.83 -5.18 -15.90
CA ILE A 125 4.74 -5.19 -14.74
C ILE A 125 5.35 -3.81 -14.51
N ARG A 126 5.83 -3.14 -15.56
CA ARG A 126 6.41 -1.78 -15.46
C ARG A 126 5.38 -0.77 -14.96
N ASP A 127 4.14 -0.84 -15.45
CA ASP A 127 3.06 0.04 -14.99
C ASP A 127 2.75 -0.13 -13.49
N LEU A 128 2.85 -1.36 -12.98
CA LEU A 128 2.69 -1.64 -11.54
C LEU A 128 3.92 -1.19 -10.74
N LEU A 129 5.13 -1.35 -11.28
CA LEU A 129 6.35 -0.87 -10.63
C LEU A 129 6.40 0.65 -10.50
N GLN A 130 5.84 1.40 -11.45
CA GLN A 130 5.73 2.86 -11.34
C GLN A 130 4.83 3.31 -10.17
N GLN A 131 3.89 2.47 -9.76
CA GLN A 131 2.99 2.74 -8.63
C GLN A 131 3.58 2.35 -7.28
N VAL A 132 4.62 1.52 -7.27
CA VAL A 132 5.28 1.05 -6.05
C VAL A 132 6.56 1.85 -5.86
N LEU A 133 6.75 2.45 -4.68
CA LEU A 133 8.00 3.12 -4.34
C LEU A 133 9.20 2.20 -4.62
N PRO A 134 10.33 2.71 -5.14
CA PRO A 134 11.52 1.88 -5.38
C PRO A 134 11.95 1.26 -4.05
N GLY A 135 11.79 -0.06 -3.94
CA GLY A 135 12.17 -0.85 -2.79
C GLY A 135 13.18 -1.91 -3.19
N ASP A 136 14.21 -2.10 -2.36
CA ASP A 136 15.41 -2.89 -2.66
C ASP A 136 15.19 -4.40 -2.89
N ASN A 137 13.97 -4.93 -2.78
CA ASN A 137 13.72 -6.36 -2.77
C ASN A 137 13.30 -6.93 -4.14
N HIS A 138 14.00 -6.53 -5.19
CA HIS A 138 13.77 -6.97 -6.57
C HIS A 138 14.04 -8.48 -6.78
N VAL A 139 14.80 -9.13 -5.89
CA VAL A 139 15.12 -10.57 -5.98
C VAL A 139 13.87 -11.43 -5.87
N ASN A 140 13.01 -11.18 -4.87
CA ASN A 140 11.76 -11.92 -4.72
C ASN A 140 10.84 -11.73 -5.93
N LEU A 141 10.87 -10.54 -6.53
CA LEU A 141 10.07 -10.23 -7.70
C LEU A 141 10.56 -10.95 -8.95
N ILE A 142 11.88 -11.03 -9.16
CA ILE A 142 12.50 -11.83 -10.23
C ILE A 142 12.02 -13.29 -10.13
N PHE A 143 12.15 -13.90 -8.95
CA PHE A 143 11.67 -15.27 -8.72
C PHE A 143 10.18 -15.41 -9.01
N ARG A 144 9.37 -14.43 -8.57
CA ARG A 144 7.93 -14.47 -8.80
C ARG A 144 7.56 -14.38 -10.28
N ILE A 145 8.17 -13.46 -11.02
CA ILE A 145 7.94 -13.29 -12.46
C ILE A 145 8.34 -14.57 -13.21
N VAL A 146 9.54 -15.10 -12.95
CA VAL A 146 10.03 -16.31 -13.63
C VAL A 146 9.21 -17.57 -13.25
N THR A 147 8.63 -17.59 -12.06
CA THR A 147 7.73 -18.69 -11.66
C THR A 147 6.32 -18.54 -12.24
N ALA A 148 5.88 -17.33 -12.57
CA ALA A 148 4.55 -17.04 -13.12
C ALA A 148 4.44 -17.32 -14.63
N ILE A 149 5.54 -17.20 -15.38
CA ILE A 149 5.59 -17.49 -16.81
C ILE A 149 5.53 -19.00 -17.12
N SER A 150 5.34 -19.33 -18.40
CA SER A 150 5.29 -20.71 -18.88
C SER A 150 6.61 -21.45 -18.64
N ASN A 151 6.58 -22.79 -18.63
CA ASN A 151 7.80 -23.60 -18.49
C ASN A 151 8.80 -23.34 -19.62
N GLU A 152 8.29 -23.07 -20.83
CA GLU A 152 9.12 -22.67 -21.97
C GLU A 152 9.82 -21.33 -21.72
N GLY A 153 9.07 -20.32 -21.23
CA GLY A 153 9.64 -19.03 -20.84
C GLY A 153 10.70 -19.16 -19.76
N ARG A 154 10.43 -19.98 -18.74
CA ARG A 154 11.40 -20.27 -17.68
C ARG A 154 12.65 -20.94 -18.23
N ALA A 155 12.51 -21.91 -19.14
CA ALA A 155 13.65 -22.56 -19.78
C ALA A 155 14.48 -21.56 -20.60
N LYS A 156 13.86 -20.61 -21.30
CA LYS A 156 14.55 -19.52 -22.01
C LYS A 156 15.35 -18.64 -21.04
N VAL A 157 14.76 -18.26 -19.90
CA VAL A 157 15.45 -17.49 -18.85
C VAL A 157 16.64 -18.26 -18.28
N ILE A 158 16.47 -19.53 -17.93
CA ILE A 158 17.55 -20.38 -17.40
C ILE A 158 18.64 -20.60 -18.44
N SER A 159 18.28 -20.80 -19.71
CA SER A 159 19.25 -20.93 -20.81
C SER A 159 20.10 -19.67 -20.98
N HIS A 160 19.48 -18.48 -20.83
CA HIS A 160 20.17 -17.21 -21.00
C HIS A 160 21.06 -16.82 -19.80
N TYR A 161 20.58 -17.01 -18.56
CA TYR A 161 21.30 -16.59 -17.34
C TYR A 161 21.99 -17.74 -16.58
N GLY A 162 21.79 -18.99 -16.99
CA GLY A 162 22.28 -20.20 -16.32
C GLY A 162 21.42 -20.64 -15.13
N ASN A 163 20.97 -19.71 -14.28
CA ASN A 163 19.99 -19.94 -13.20
C ASN A 163 19.24 -18.64 -12.90
N ILE A 164 18.06 -18.73 -12.28
CA ILE A 164 17.22 -17.60 -11.84
C ILE A 164 17.99 -16.71 -10.85
N GLU A 165 18.79 -17.30 -9.96
CA GLU A 165 19.64 -16.57 -8.98
C GLU A 165 20.72 -15.71 -9.63
N LYS A 166 21.06 -15.98 -10.89
CA LYS A 166 22.11 -15.25 -11.63
C LYS A 166 21.54 -14.09 -12.46
N VAL A 167 20.24 -13.83 -12.37
CA VAL A 167 19.61 -12.69 -13.03
C VAL A 167 20.13 -11.40 -12.36
N PRO A 168 20.83 -10.50 -13.09
CA PRO A 168 21.54 -9.37 -12.46
C PRO A 168 20.62 -8.31 -11.86
N SER A 169 19.45 -8.10 -12.48
CA SER A 169 18.47 -7.11 -12.04
C SER A 169 17.10 -7.41 -12.61
N LEU A 170 16.07 -6.80 -12.02
CA LEU A 170 14.70 -6.88 -12.53
C LEU A 170 14.62 -6.31 -13.94
N GLU A 171 15.28 -5.19 -14.22
CA GLU A 171 15.30 -4.58 -15.56
C GLU A 171 15.98 -5.48 -16.59
N SER A 172 17.05 -6.20 -16.21
CA SER A 172 17.68 -7.18 -17.10
C SER A 172 16.69 -8.29 -17.48
N LEU A 173 15.93 -8.82 -16.51
CA LEU A 173 14.90 -9.82 -16.77
C LEU A 173 13.80 -9.26 -17.68
N LEU A 174 13.25 -8.09 -17.36
CA LEU A 174 12.16 -7.49 -18.13
C LEU A 174 12.59 -7.20 -19.57
N GLY A 175 13.80 -6.69 -19.78
CA GLY A 175 14.37 -6.48 -21.12
C GLY A 175 14.56 -7.79 -21.90
N PHE A 176 15.03 -8.85 -21.25
CA PHE A 176 15.17 -10.17 -21.88
C PHE A 176 13.81 -10.77 -22.28
N LEU A 177 12.82 -10.66 -21.39
CA LEU A 177 11.46 -11.13 -21.66
C LEU A 177 10.85 -10.37 -22.84
N GLU A 178 10.98 -9.04 -22.84
CA GLU A 178 10.49 -8.18 -23.92
C GLU A 178 11.14 -8.48 -25.28
N SER A 179 12.41 -8.92 -25.30
CA SER A 179 13.11 -9.30 -26.53
C SER A 179 12.69 -10.67 -27.09
N GLN A 180 11.87 -11.44 -26.39
CA GLN A 180 11.32 -12.71 -26.91
C GLN A 180 10.15 -12.43 -27.88
N VAL A 181 10.46 -12.17 -29.14
CA VAL A 181 9.48 -11.80 -30.18
C VAL A 181 8.42 -12.90 -30.40
N ASN A 182 7.13 -12.52 -30.37
CA ASN A 182 5.93 -13.29 -30.78
C ASN A 182 5.77 -14.71 -30.22
N SER A 183 6.35 -15.01 -29.05
CA SER A 183 6.15 -16.29 -28.40
C SER A 183 5.00 -16.16 -27.38
N PRO A 184 3.82 -16.77 -27.61
CA PRO A 184 2.75 -16.74 -26.61
C PRO A 184 3.21 -17.43 -25.32
N TYR A 185 2.77 -16.94 -24.16
CA TYR A 185 2.91 -17.70 -22.93
C TYR A 185 2.01 -18.92 -23.02
N GLY A 186 2.51 -20.05 -23.53
CA GLY A 186 1.78 -21.32 -23.53
C GLY A 186 1.14 -21.55 -22.16
N VAL A 187 -0.20 -21.58 -22.15
CA VAL A 187 -1.03 -21.58 -20.94
C VAL A 187 -0.65 -22.79 -20.08
N ARG A 188 -0.50 -22.60 -18.76
CA ARG A 188 -0.45 -23.71 -17.82
C ARG A 188 -1.78 -24.44 -17.86
N SER A 189 -1.77 -25.72 -18.24
CA SER A 189 -2.80 -26.66 -17.80
C SER A 189 -2.88 -26.61 -16.28
N SER A 190 -4.04 -26.15 -15.80
CA SER A 190 -4.64 -26.28 -14.46
C SER A 190 -3.77 -26.93 -13.37
N GLY A 191 -3.51 -26.20 -12.28
CA GLY A 191 -3.09 -26.85 -11.03
C GLY A 191 -2.55 -25.97 -9.90
N TYR A 192 -2.06 -24.76 -10.17
CA TYR A 192 -1.45 -23.94 -9.11
C TYR A 192 -2.41 -22.83 -8.66
N ARG A 193 -3.22 -23.11 -7.64
CA ARG A 193 -3.85 -22.06 -6.84
C ARG A 193 -2.75 -21.36 -6.03
N PRO A 194 -2.59 -20.03 -6.11
CA PRO A 194 -1.78 -19.32 -5.13
C PRO A 194 -2.36 -19.66 -3.75
N SER A 195 -1.54 -20.29 -2.92
CA SER A 195 -1.94 -20.69 -1.59
C SER A 195 -2.41 -19.45 -0.81
N THR A 196 -3.49 -19.63 -0.08
CA THR A 196 -4.02 -18.74 0.96
C THR A 196 -2.96 -18.25 1.95
N LEU A 197 -1.78 -18.89 1.97
CA LEU A 197 -0.60 -18.56 2.75
C LEU A 197 -0.07 -17.13 2.58
N ILE A 198 -0.23 -16.45 1.43
CA ILE A 198 0.23 -15.04 1.31
C ILE A 198 -0.77 -14.08 1.96
N LYS A 199 -2.08 -14.35 1.83
CA LYS A 199 -3.09 -13.59 2.59
C LYS A 199 -2.90 -13.79 4.09
N ASP A 200 -2.54 -15.00 4.52
CA ASP A 200 -2.29 -15.31 5.93
C ASP A 200 -0.94 -14.75 6.43
N ALA A 201 0.11 -14.71 5.62
CA ALA A 201 1.42 -14.14 6.01
C ALA A 201 1.39 -12.60 6.11
N VAL A 202 0.67 -11.93 5.20
CA VAL A 202 0.43 -10.48 5.31
C VAL A 202 -0.45 -10.20 6.53
N ARG A 203 -1.50 -11.01 6.78
CA ARG A 203 -2.35 -10.86 7.98
C ARG A 203 -1.62 -11.14 9.29
N GLN A 204 -0.66 -12.07 9.31
CA GLN A 204 0.16 -12.38 10.47
C GLN A 204 1.16 -11.27 10.81
N LYS A 205 1.76 -10.59 9.82
CA LYS A 205 2.66 -9.45 10.10
C LYS A 205 1.93 -8.30 10.82
N TYR A 206 0.62 -8.17 10.65
CA TYR A 206 -0.23 -7.19 11.34
C TYR A 206 -1.03 -7.76 12.53
N GLN A 207 -0.89 -9.05 12.86
CA GLN A 207 -1.53 -9.66 14.05
C GLN A 207 -0.59 -9.81 15.25
N VAL A 208 0.72 -9.66 15.10
CA VAL A 208 1.68 -9.86 16.21
C VAL A 208 1.81 -8.63 17.12
N SER A 209 1.16 -7.51 16.81
CA SER A 209 1.15 -6.33 17.71
C SER A 209 0.03 -6.34 18.77
N ILE A 210 -0.77 -7.40 18.87
CA ILE A 210 -1.81 -7.56 19.90
C ILE A 210 -1.44 -8.74 20.80
N GLN A 211 -0.35 -8.62 21.55
CA GLN A 211 -0.10 -9.27 22.83
C GLN A 211 1.25 -8.79 23.35
N SER A 212 1.25 -7.61 23.97
CA SER A 212 2.28 -7.11 24.89
C SER A 212 1.66 -6.03 25.75
#